data_AF-A0A3G9GF41-F1
#
_entry.id   AF-A0A3G9GF41-F1
#
_cell.length_a   1.000
_cell.length_b   1.000
_cell.length_c   1.000
_cell.angle_alpha   90.00
_cell.angle_beta   90.00
_cell.angle_gamma   90.00
#
_symmetry.space_group_name_H-M   'P 1'
#
loop_
_entity.id
_entity.type
_entity.pdbx_description
1 polymer ?
#
loop_
_entity_poly.entity_id
_entity_poly.type
_entity_poly.pdbx_seq_one_letter_code
_entity_poly.pdbx_strand_id
1 'polypeptide(L)'
;MQKINTPDNLFHDGDPSSGALGTIVTAAWLNAMQGELVSVIEAAGIKLDAAKTDQLRLAIAKLVSDAAAPLKHGHAWADVSKTPTTLAGYGITDALPLKPLLGAKVDLDGIISTGWYHQSLNSNAASGSNYPTPTAGMLSVYASDTMVYQLYQDFQGKRLWWRVQYNDTWSAWQSGATLDDIATTVPAGHVSFFARSSAPPGYLKANGAALSRSAYANLFAAIGTTFGAGDGASTFNLPDLRGEFVRGFDDGRSVDPGRLFGSAQADELRSHYHEYRFVGSASSSTPDDYVSQGGSWPRNFPGSTGRTGGIETRPRNIALLACIKF
;
A
#
# COMPACT_ATOMS: atom_id res chain seq x y z
N MET A 1 77.79 36.01 10.00
CA MET A 1 78.68 36.10 11.19
C MET A 1 80.08 35.54 10.91
N GLN A 2 81.15 36.20 11.37
CA GLN A 2 82.54 35.70 11.27
C GLN A 2 82.92 34.86 12.49
N LYS A 3 83.79 33.86 12.33
CA LYS A 3 84.33 33.10 13.46
C LYS A 3 85.35 33.94 14.25
N ILE A 4 85.58 33.58 15.51
CA ILE A 4 86.59 34.25 16.34
C ILE A 4 88.00 33.88 15.85
N ASN A 5 88.93 34.83 15.88
CA ASN A 5 90.27 34.65 15.32
C ASN A 5 91.22 33.94 16.31
N THR A 6 90.93 32.67 16.57
CA THR A 6 91.77 31.74 17.33
C THR A 6 92.15 30.56 16.45
N PRO A 7 93.25 29.83 16.74
CA PRO A 7 93.72 28.73 15.89
C PRO A 7 92.66 27.66 15.58
N ASP A 8 91.73 27.43 16.52
CA ASP A 8 90.63 26.48 16.41
C ASP A 8 89.27 27.15 16.13
N ASN A 9 89.23 28.49 16.06
CA ASN A 9 88.04 29.31 15.91
C ASN A 9 87.02 29.20 17.07
N LEU A 10 87.47 28.86 18.28
CA LEU A 10 86.65 28.81 19.49
C LEU A 10 87.09 29.85 20.54
N PHE A 11 86.19 30.08 21.51
CA PHE A 11 86.50 30.90 22.68
C PHE A 11 87.23 30.08 23.72
N HIS A 12 88.27 30.67 24.30
CA HIS A 12 89.07 30.10 25.38
C HIS A 12 89.05 31.04 26.56
N ASP A 13 88.87 30.49 27.75
CA ASP A 13 89.04 31.25 28.99
C ASP A 13 90.53 31.55 29.20
N GLY A 14 90.81 32.69 29.85
CA GLY A 14 92.17 32.97 30.28
C GLY A 14 92.56 32.11 31.48
N ASP A 15 93.80 31.64 31.51
CA ASP A 15 94.37 30.93 32.64
C ASP A 15 95.54 31.75 33.23
N PRO A 16 95.32 32.42 34.38
CA PRO A 16 96.34 33.23 35.04
C PRO A 16 97.55 32.42 35.52
N SER A 17 97.40 31.09 35.72
CA SER A 17 98.46 30.23 36.24
C SER A 17 99.48 29.82 35.16
N SER A 18 99.05 29.73 33.90
CA SER A 18 99.90 29.47 32.73
C SER A 18 100.22 30.74 31.93
N GLY A 19 99.64 31.88 32.27
CA GLY A 19 99.79 33.15 31.55
C GLY A 19 99.03 33.18 30.22
N ALA A 20 98.15 32.21 29.96
CA ALA A 20 97.32 32.17 28.77
C ALA A 20 96.22 33.25 28.83
N LEU A 21 96.23 34.17 27.87
CA LEU A 21 95.20 35.20 27.76
C LEU A 21 93.91 34.59 27.20
N GLY A 22 92.78 35.00 27.76
CA GLY A 22 91.47 34.62 27.24
C GLY A 22 91.23 35.21 25.84
N THR A 23 90.33 34.58 25.09
CA THR A 23 89.99 35.03 23.74
C THR A 23 89.44 36.45 23.76
N ILE A 24 90.10 37.37 23.05
CA ILE A 24 89.66 38.75 22.93
C ILE A 24 88.40 38.81 22.05
N VAL A 25 87.29 39.25 22.63
CA VAL A 25 86.06 39.51 21.90
C VAL A 25 86.21 40.85 21.18
N THR A 26 86.41 40.82 19.86
CA THR A 26 86.63 42.03 19.08
C THR A 26 85.33 42.79 18.84
N ALA A 27 85.41 44.12 18.71
CA ALA A 27 84.26 44.95 18.32
C ALA A 27 83.63 44.49 16.99
N ALA A 28 84.46 44.03 16.05
CA ALA A 28 83.99 43.48 14.78
C ALA A 28 83.10 42.23 14.98
N TRP A 29 83.39 41.39 15.98
CA TRP A 29 82.58 40.23 16.29
C TRP A 29 81.26 40.62 17.00
N LEU A 30 81.32 41.51 18.00
CA LEU A 30 80.12 42.00 18.70
C LEU A 30 79.17 42.76 17.78
N ASN A 31 79.69 43.61 16.90
CA ASN A 31 78.88 44.33 15.90
C ASN A 31 78.24 43.36 14.90
N ALA A 32 78.95 42.29 14.51
CA ALA A 32 78.37 41.26 13.64
C ALA A 32 77.24 40.50 14.34
N MET A 33 77.41 40.11 15.61
CA MET A 33 76.32 39.52 16.40
C MET A 33 75.10 40.43 16.53
N GLN A 34 75.33 41.70 16.88
CA GLN A 34 74.27 42.68 16.97
C GLN A 34 73.54 42.83 15.63
N GLY A 35 74.27 42.93 14.51
CA GLY A 35 73.70 43.05 13.18
C GLY A 35 72.80 41.88 12.78
N GLU A 36 73.19 40.64 13.07
CA GLU A 36 72.38 39.43 12.77
C GLU A 36 71.09 39.40 13.59
N LEU A 37 71.18 39.71 14.90
CA LEU A 37 70.02 39.74 15.79
C LEU A 37 69.05 40.87 15.41
N VAL A 38 69.59 42.06 15.11
CA VAL A 38 68.83 43.22 14.63
C VAL A 38 68.15 42.90 13.30
N SER A 39 68.85 42.25 12.37
CA SER A 39 68.30 41.91 11.05
C SER A 39 67.06 41.02 11.15
N VAL A 40 67.02 40.07 12.10
CA VAL A 40 65.82 39.24 12.33
C VAL A 40 64.64 40.09 12.85
N ILE A 41 64.92 41.04 13.74
CA ILE A 41 63.89 41.93 14.33
C ILE A 41 63.32 42.88 13.28
N GLU A 42 64.20 43.48 12.49
CA GLU A 42 63.81 44.39 11.40
C GLU A 42 63.09 43.64 10.26
N ALA A 43 63.53 42.42 9.92
CA ALA A 43 62.85 41.57 8.94
C ALA A 43 61.41 41.23 9.36
N ALA A 44 61.14 41.11 10.67
CA ALA A 44 59.78 40.95 11.19
C ALA A 44 58.95 42.25 11.15
N GLY A 45 59.56 43.40 10.79
CA GLY A 45 58.96 44.73 10.80
C GLY A 45 58.88 45.38 12.19
N ILE A 46 59.66 44.89 13.16
CA ILE A 46 59.67 45.41 14.53
C ILE A 46 60.75 46.48 14.66
N LYS A 47 60.40 47.65 15.20
CA LYS A 47 61.36 48.73 15.48
C LYS A 47 62.21 48.39 16.70
N LEU A 48 63.54 48.55 16.60
CA LEU A 48 64.48 48.37 17.71
C LEU A 48 64.19 49.33 18.87
N ASP A 49 64.25 48.80 20.10
CA ASP A 49 63.95 49.54 21.32
C ASP A 49 64.86 49.04 22.46
N ALA A 50 65.82 49.88 22.87
CA ALA A 50 66.79 49.54 23.90
C ALA A 50 66.17 49.24 25.28
N ALA A 51 64.91 49.62 25.51
CA ALA A 51 64.20 49.31 26.76
C ALA A 51 63.57 47.92 26.76
N LYS A 52 63.59 47.18 25.63
CA LYS A 52 62.93 45.87 25.50
C LYS A 52 63.93 44.74 25.32
N THR A 53 63.71 43.65 26.05
CA THR A 53 64.57 42.45 26.02
C THR A 53 63.92 41.26 25.31
N ASP A 54 62.71 41.40 24.77
CA ASP A 54 61.93 40.31 24.14
C ASP A 54 61.72 40.47 22.63
N GLN A 55 62.35 41.47 22.01
CA GLN A 55 62.13 41.81 20.60
C GLN A 55 62.47 40.66 19.64
N LEU A 56 63.57 39.94 19.89
CA LEU A 56 63.97 38.80 19.08
C LEU A 56 62.92 37.67 19.11
N ARG A 57 62.38 37.39 20.30
CA ARG A 57 61.32 36.39 20.50
C ARG A 57 60.06 36.79 19.74
N LEU A 58 59.66 38.05 19.83
CA LEU A 58 58.50 38.59 19.10
C LEU A 58 58.70 38.52 17.58
N ALA A 59 59.91 38.82 17.11
CA ALA A 59 60.26 38.76 15.70
C ALA A 59 60.13 37.34 15.13
N ILE A 60 60.72 36.35 15.82
CA ILE A 60 60.64 34.94 15.42
C ILE A 60 59.19 34.46 15.42
N ALA A 61 58.43 34.74 16.48
CA ALA A 61 57.01 34.35 16.57
C ALA A 61 56.17 34.93 15.43
N LYS A 62 56.42 36.20 15.08
CA LYS A 62 55.73 36.87 13.98
C LYS A 62 56.10 36.28 12.63
N LEU A 63 57.39 36.09 12.34
CA LEU A 63 57.85 35.51 11.07
C LEU A 63 57.28 34.09 10.85
N VAL A 64 57.22 33.28 11.91
CA VAL A 64 56.60 31.94 11.85
C VAL A 64 55.09 32.04 11.60
N SER A 65 54.40 32.95 12.28
CA SER A 65 52.96 33.18 12.07
C SER A 65 52.66 33.65 10.65
N ASP A 66 53.45 34.59 10.12
CA ASP A 66 53.30 35.14 8.77
C ASP A 66 53.55 34.06 7.70
N ALA A 67 54.56 33.20 7.91
CA ALA A 67 54.83 32.06 7.04
C ALA A 67 53.72 30.98 7.11
N ALA A 68 53.06 30.82 8.25
CA ALA A 68 51.96 29.87 8.43
C ALA A 68 50.60 30.40 7.94
N ALA A 69 50.43 31.71 7.75
CA ALA A 69 49.19 32.33 7.29
C ALA A 69 48.63 31.74 5.98
N PRO A 70 49.43 31.56 4.90
CA PRO A 70 48.95 30.95 3.64
C PRO A 70 48.68 29.43 3.73
N LEU A 71 49.12 28.76 4.80
CA LEU A 71 48.88 27.32 5.01
C LEU A 71 47.57 27.02 5.76
N LYS A 72 46.85 28.05 6.25
CA LYS A 72 45.53 27.86 6.84
C LYS A 72 44.48 27.67 5.74
N HIS A 73 44.11 26.42 5.48
CA HIS A 73 42.95 26.10 4.65
C HIS A 73 41.64 26.28 5.44
N GLY A 74 41.35 27.51 5.86
CA GLY A 74 40.14 27.89 6.60
C GLY A 74 38.92 28.00 5.70
N HIS A 75 38.65 27.00 4.86
CA HIS A 75 37.49 27.03 3.98
C HIS A 75 36.22 26.73 4.79
N ALA A 76 35.36 27.74 4.94
CA ALA A 76 34.01 27.56 5.47
C ALA A 76 33.08 27.07 4.36
N TRP A 77 31.92 26.51 4.73
CA TRP A 77 30.90 26.13 3.74
C TRP A 77 30.45 27.32 2.87
N ALA A 78 30.52 28.54 3.40
CA ALA A 78 30.26 29.78 2.68
C ALA A 78 31.26 30.09 1.55
N ASP A 79 32.46 29.51 1.58
CA ASP A 79 33.47 29.71 0.54
C ASP A 79 33.15 28.94 -0.75
N VAL A 80 32.21 27.99 -0.69
CA VAL A 80 31.67 27.28 -1.85
C VAL A 80 30.65 28.19 -2.58
N SER A 81 31.15 29.22 -3.24
CA SER A 81 30.36 30.28 -3.90
C SER A 81 29.89 29.94 -5.32
N LYS A 82 30.31 28.79 -5.87
CA LYS A 82 29.99 28.33 -7.23
C LYS A 82 29.22 27.01 -7.25
N THR A 83 28.36 26.78 -6.25
CA THR A 83 27.46 25.62 -6.29
C THR A 83 26.38 25.86 -7.34
N PRO A 84 26.23 24.96 -8.32
CA PRO A 84 25.10 25.02 -9.23
C PRO A 84 23.76 24.96 -8.49
N THR A 85 22.71 25.53 -9.05
CA THR A 85 21.34 25.48 -8.47
C THR A 85 20.38 24.64 -9.31
N THR A 86 20.88 24.06 -10.40
CA THR A 86 20.12 23.20 -11.30
C THR A 86 20.79 21.84 -11.40
N LEU A 87 19.99 20.82 -11.69
CA LEU A 87 20.49 19.45 -11.92
C LEU A 87 21.57 19.43 -13.02
N ALA A 88 21.33 20.14 -14.12
CA ALA A 88 22.28 20.29 -15.22
C ALA A 88 23.60 20.93 -14.75
N GLY A 89 23.54 21.92 -13.86
CA GLY A 89 24.73 22.55 -13.33
C GLY A 89 25.57 21.61 -12.45
N TYR A 90 24.92 20.65 -11.76
CA TYR A 90 25.59 19.55 -11.06
C TYR A 90 26.02 18.39 -11.98
N GLY A 91 25.72 18.45 -13.28
CA GLY A 91 25.99 17.36 -14.24
C GLY A 91 25.02 16.18 -14.13
N ILE A 92 23.89 16.34 -13.43
CA ILE A 92 22.86 15.31 -13.29
C ILE A 92 22.00 15.31 -14.56
N THR A 93 22.04 14.22 -15.32
CA THR A 93 21.35 14.07 -16.62
C THR A 93 20.23 13.03 -16.62
N ASP A 94 20.12 12.24 -15.56
CA ASP A 94 19.24 11.07 -15.41
C ASP A 94 18.07 11.31 -14.45
N ALA A 95 17.95 12.51 -13.88
CA ALA A 95 16.84 12.85 -13.02
C ALA A 95 15.51 12.91 -13.79
N LEU A 96 14.44 12.41 -13.16
CA LEU A 96 13.07 12.58 -13.61
C LEU A 96 12.56 13.96 -13.17
N PRO A 97 12.40 14.95 -14.08
CA PRO A 97 11.93 16.27 -13.69
C PRO A 97 10.42 16.28 -13.46
N LEU A 98 9.97 17.08 -12.50
CA LEU A 98 8.58 17.53 -12.46
C LEU A 98 8.34 18.46 -13.66
N LYS A 99 7.41 18.08 -14.51
CA LYS A 99 7.01 18.83 -15.70
C LYS A 99 5.90 19.84 -15.33
N PRO A 100 5.69 20.87 -16.17
CA PRO A 100 4.62 21.84 -15.94
C PRO A 100 3.23 21.20 -15.80
N LEU A 101 2.33 21.91 -15.13
CA LEU A 101 0.92 21.54 -14.98
C LEU A 101 0.28 21.25 -16.35
N LEU A 102 -0.47 20.15 -16.45
CA LEU A 102 -1.26 19.84 -17.64
C LEU A 102 -2.46 20.81 -17.75
N GLY A 103 -2.58 21.49 -18.89
CA GLY A 103 -3.68 22.42 -19.17
C GLY A 103 -5.04 21.74 -19.39
N ALA A 104 -6.01 22.52 -19.85
CA ALA A 104 -7.32 22.01 -20.27
C ALA A 104 -7.23 21.26 -21.61
N LYS A 105 -8.11 20.27 -21.83
CA LYS A 105 -8.22 19.51 -23.10
C LYS A 105 -6.92 18.87 -23.59
N VAL A 106 -6.04 18.51 -22.67
CA VAL A 106 -4.80 17.80 -23.01
C VAL A 106 -5.13 16.39 -23.47
N ASP A 107 -4.45 15.93 -24.52
CA ASP A 107 -4.44 14.53 -24.92
C ASP A 107 -3.22 13.82 -24.28
N LEU A 108 -3.48 12.78 -23.49
CA LEU A 108 -2.40 12.03 -22.84
C LEU A 108 -1.55 11.21 -23.82
N ASP A 109 -2.03 10.90 -25.03
CA ASP A 109 -1.22 10.20 -26.05
C ASP A 109 -0.04 11.05 -26.52
N GLY A 110 -0.15 12.39 -26.46
CA GLY A 110 0.92 13.32 -26.80
C GLY A 110 1.97 13.49 -25.69
N ILE A 111 1.74 12.95 -24.49
CA ILE A 111 2.66 13.11 -23.36
C ILE A 111 3.66 11.95 -23.34
N ILE A 112 4.70 12.08 -24.18
CA ILE A 112 5.70 11.03 -24.42
C ILE A 112 7.08 11.33 -23.84
N SER A 113 7.30 12.51 -23.24
CA SER A 113 8.61 12.84 -22.66
C SER A 113 8.71 12.33 -21.22
N THR A 114 9.85 11.71 -20.90
CA THR A 114 10.16 11.25 -19.54
C THR A 114 10.00 12.37 -18.51
N GLY A 115 9.26 12.09 -17.43
CA GLY A 115 9.01 13.03 -16.34
C GLY A 115 7.71 12.78 -15.59
N TRP A 116 7.47 13.59 -14.58
CA TRP A 116 6.22 13.57 -13.80
C TRP A 116 5.34 14.75 -14.19
N TYR A 117 4.11 14.46 -14.54
CA TYR A 117 3.08 15.43 -14.92
C TYR A 117 1.93 15.34 -13.92
N HIS A 118 1.13 16.40 -13.85
CA HIS A 118 -0.03 16.41 -12.97
C HIS A 118 -1.16 17.20 -13.62
N GLN A 119 -2.37 16.74 -13.36
CA GLN A 119 -3.62 17.42 -13.67
C GLN A 119 -4.32 17.74 -12.36
N SER A 120 -4.54 19.02 -12.08
CA SER A 120 -5.08 19.46 -10.78
C SER A 120 -6.61 19.58 -10.77
N LEU A 121 -7.28 19.51 -11.92
CA LEU A 121 -8.73 19.74 -12.02
C LEU A 121 -9.46 18.60 -12.73
N ASN A 122 -10.51 18.08 -12.09
CA ASN A 122 -11.38 17.04 -12.68
C ASN A 122 -12.00 17.51 -14.00
N SER A 123 -12.38 18.79 -14.11
CA SER A 123 -12.93 19.36 -15.35
C SER A 123 -11.95 19.28 -16.53
N ASN A 124 -10.65 19.43 -16.27
CA ASN A 124 -9.63 19.32 -17.30
C ASN A 124 -9.33 17.86 -17.67
N ALA A 125 -9.33 16.95 -16.69
CA ALA A 125 -9.22 15.51 -16.95
C ALA A 125 -10.43 14.99 -17.74
N ALA A 126 -11.64 15.38 -17.35
CA ALA A 126 -12.90 14.98 -17.99
C ALA A 126 -13.06 15.52 -19.42
N SER A 127 -12.48 16.69 -19.72
CA SER A 127 -12.47 17.27 -21.07
C SER A 127 -11.22 16.93 -21.90
N GLY A 128 -10.25 16.25 -21.29
CA GLY A 128 -9.04 15.76 -21.95
C GLY A 128 -9.29 14.45 -22.70
N SER A 129 -8.42 14.15 -23.65
CA SER A 129 -8.45 12.91 -24.42
C SER A 129 -7.53 11.87 -23.80
N ASN A 130 -7.89 10.59 -23.93
CA ASN A 130 -7.09 9.45 -23.49
C ASN A 130 -6.73 9.43 -22.00
N TYR A 131 -7.50 10.13 -21.16
CA TYR A 131 -7.47 9.92 -19.71
C TYR A 131 -8.15 8.59 -19.36
N PRO A 132 -7.60 7.79 -18.43
CA PRO A 132 -8.25 6.54 -18.00
C PRO A 132 -9.50 6.77 -17.14
N THR A 133 -9.66 7.97 -16.57
CA THR A 133 -10.78 8.37 -15.70
C THR A 133 -11.00 9.88 -15.81
N PRO A 134 -12.23 10.41 -15.63
CA PRO A 134 -12.51 11.85 -15.63
C PRO A 134 -12.04 12.57 -14.33
N THR A 135 -11.07 11.98 -13.63
CA THR A 135 -10.59 12.42 -12.32
C THR A 135 -9.18 12.94 -12.46
N ALA A 136 -8.87 14.08 -11.81
CA ALA A 136 -7.53 14.64 -11.70
C ALA A 136 -6.54 13.69 -11.03
N GLY A 137 -5.25 13.93 -11.22
CA GLY A 137 -4.23 12.98 -10.78
C GLY A 137 -2.83 13.26 -11.31
N MET A 138 -1.93 12.35 -11.00
CA MET A 138 -0.54 12.37 -11.44
C MET A 138 -0.34 11.41 -12.61
N LEU A 139 0.44 11.83 -13.60
CA LEU A 139 0.89 11.00 -14.70
C LEU A 139 2.42 10.88 -14.63
N SER A 140 2.93 9.67 -14.45
CA SER A 140 4.35 9.36 -14.60
C SER A 140 4.58 8.81 -16.01
N VAL A 141 5.55 9.39 -16.71
CA VAL A 141 5.96 8.95 -18.05
C VAL A 141 7.41 8.55 -18.03
N TYR A 142 7.69 7.37 -18.57
CA TYR A 142 9.05 6.91 -18.85
C TYR A 142 9.13 6.53 -20.31
N ALA A 143 9.95 7.26 -21.07
CA ALA A 143 10.23 6.97 -22.46
C ALA A 143 11.62 6.34 -22.59
N SER A 144 11.67 5.26 -23.37
CA SER A 144 12.87 4.61 -23.87
C SER A 144 12.95 4.79 -25.40
N ASP A 145 13.90 4.15 -26.06
CA ASP A 145 14.10 4.29 -27.50
C ASP A 145 12.92 3.79 -28.35
N THR A 146 12.16 2.81 -27.85
CA THR A 146 11.07 2.15 -28.63
C THR A 146 9.74 2.06 -27.90
N MET A 147 9.72 2.44 -26.61
CA MET A 147 8.55 2.29 -25.75
C MET A 147 8.34 3.52 -24.88
N VAL A 148 7.08 3.87 -24.68
CA VAL A 148 6.66 4.88 -23.70
C VAL A 148 5.73 4.23 -22.70
N TYR A 149 6.11 4.29 -21.43
CA TYR A 149 5.32 3.79 -20.31
C TYR A 149 4.59 4.96 -19.67
N GLN A 150 3.28 4.81 -19.50
CA GLN A 150 2.48 5.76 -18.75
C GLN A 150 1.83 5.07 -17.56
N LEU A 151 1.93 5.72 -16.41
CA LEU A 151 1.26 5.33 -15.18
C LEU A 151 0.47 6.52 -14.67
N TYR A 152 -0.83 6.34 -14.47
CA TYR A 152 -1.74 7.37 -13.99
C TYR A 152 -2.31 6.98 -12.63
N GLN A 153 -2.17 7.88 -11.66
CA GLN A 153 -2.75 7.74 -10.34
C GLN A 153 -3.75 8.87 -10.12
N ASP A 154 -5.03 8.52 -9.90
CA ASP A 154 -6.04 9.51 -9.54
C ASP A 154 -5.78 10.11 -8.16
N PHE A 155 -6.24 11.34 -7.91
CA PHE A 155 -6.02 12.01 -6.63
C PHE A 155 -6.77 11.35 -5.45
N GLN A 156 -7.77 10.50 -5.73
CA GLN A 156 -8.47 9.75 -4.69
C GLN A 156 -7.64 8.56 -4.20
N GLY A 157 -6.54 8.23 -4.90
CA GLY A 157 -5.65 7.12 -4.57
C GLY A 157 -6.30 5.75 -4.71
N LYS A 158 -7.43 5.65 -5.42
CA LYS A 158 -8.21 4.40 -5.49
C LYS A 158 -7.64 3.42 -6.48
N ARG A 159 -7.10 3.91 -7.59
CA ARG A 159 -6.71 3.06 -8.71
C ARG A 159 -5.44 3.57 -9.38
N LEU A 160 -4.55 2.62 -9.67
CA LEU A 160 -3.40 2.82 -10.54
C LEU A 160 -3.79 2.34 -11.94
N TRP A 161 -3.55 3.19 -12.93
CA TRP A 161 -3.71 2.85 -14.33
C TRP A 161 -2.35 2.79 -15.00
N TRP A 162 -2.16 1.87 -15.93
CA TRP A 162 -0.95 1.80 -16.73
C TRP A 162 -1.26 1.47 -18.18
N ARG A 163 -0.40 1.94 -19.07
CA ARG A 163 -0.38 1.55 -20.48
C ARG A 163 1.02 1.70 -21.06
N VAL A 164 1.23 1.08 -22.20
CA VAL A 164 2.50 1.13 -22.93
C VAL A 164 2.23 1.51 -24.37
N GLN A 165 3.00 2.44 -24.90
CA GLN A 165 3.16 2.66 -26.32
C GLN A 165 4.33 1.80 -26.80
N TYR A 166 4.12 1.04 -27.88
CA TYR A 166 5.20 0.37 -28.60
C TYR A 166 5.02 0.64 -30.09
N ASN A 167 6.09 1.12 -30.75
CA ASN A 167 6.08 1.43 -32.17
C ASN A 167 4.88 2.32 -32.57
N ASP A 168 4.74 3.46 -31.88
CA ASP A 168 3.66 4.46 -32.02
C ASP A 168 2.23 3.98 -31.76
N THR A 169 2.05 2.74 -31.29
CA THR A 169 0.74 2.18 -30.98
C THR A 169 0.54 2.06 -29.47
N TRP A 170 -0.50 2.70 -28.94
CA TRP A 170 -0.87 2.60 -27.52
C TRP A 170 -1.63 1.32 -27.22
N SER A 171 -1.26 0.64 -26.13
CA SER A 171 -2.15 -0.33 -25.50
C SER A 171 -3.35 0.38 -24.87
N ALA A 172 -4.46 -0.34 -24.71
CA ALA A 172 -5.54 0.11 -23.84
C ALA A 172 -5.02 0.34 -22.42
N TRP A 173 -5.63 1.29 -21.70
CA TRP A 173 -5.38 1.46 -20.27
C TRP A 173 -5.78 0.19 -19.51
N GLN A 174 -4.86 -0.28 -18.68
CA GLN A 174 -5.07 -1.36 -17.72
C GLN A 174 -5.07 -0.78 -16.31
N SER A 175 -5.66 -1.49 -15.36
CA SER A 175 -5.65 -1.09 -13.95
C SER A 175 -5.68 -2.30 -13.02
N GLY A 176 -5.17 -2.10 -11.80
CA GLY A 176 -5.17 -3.13 -10.77
C GLY A 176 -6.57 -3.31 -10.20
N ALA A 177 -6.93 -4.54 -9.83
CA ALA A 177 -8.13 -4.80 -9.07
C ALA A 177 -8.04 -4.09 -7.72
N THR A 178 -9.05 -3.28 -7.41
CA THR A 178 -9.25 -2.67 -6.09
C THR A 178 -9.86 -3.69 -5.12
N LEU A 179 -9.88 -3.38 -3.83
CA LEU A 179 -10.63 -4.19 -2.86
C LEU A 179 -12.13 -4.25 -3.19
N ASP A 180 -12.68 -3.18 -3.80
CA ASP A 180 -14.07 -3.14 -4.27
C ASP A 180 -14.29 -4.10 -5.45
N ASP A 181 -13.33 -4.15 -6.39
CA ASP A 181 -13.38 -5.11 -7.51
C ASP A 181 -13.32 -6.56 -6.99
N ILE A 182 -12.57 -6.84 -5.92
CA ILE A 182 -12.56 -8.16 -5.26
C ILE A 182 -13.88 -8.41 -4.52
N ALA A 183 -14.45 -7.40 -3.85
CA ALA A 183 -15.72 -7.54 -3.14
C ALA A 183 -16.89 -7.88 -4.07
N THR A 184 -16.82 -7.47 -5.35
CA THR A 184 -17.83 -7.84 -6.36
C THR A 184 -17.68 -9.25 -6.94
N THR A 185 -16.57 -9.94 -6.70
CA THR A 185 -16.39 -11.35 -7.15
C THR A 185 -17.40 -12.30 -6.49
N VAL A 186 -17.84 -12.00 -5.26
CA VAL A 186 -18.98 -12.64 -4.60
C VAL A 186 -19.88 -11.53 -4.05
N PRO A 187 -21.01 -11.23 -4.72
CA PRO A 187 -21.85 -10.11 -4.32
C PRO A 187 -22.52 -10.35 -2.96
N ALA A 188 -22.84 -9.26 -2.26
CA ALA A 188 -23.67 -9.31 -1.07
C ALA A 188 -25.02 -9.98 -1.39
N GLY A 189 -25.54 -10.79 -0.47
CA GLY A 189 -26.73 -11.61 -0.68
C GLY A 189 -26.45 -13.03 -1.20
N HIS A 190 -25.23 -13.33 -1.64
CA HIS A 190 -24.84 -14.69 -2.04
C HIS A 190 -24.90 -15.65 -0.85
N VAL A 191 -25.59 -16.78 -1.02
CA VAL A 191 -25.69 -17.85 -0.01
C VAL A 191 -24.71 -18.98 -0.34
N SER A 192 -24.02 -19.47 0.68
CA SER A 192 -23.09 -20.59 0.58
C SER A 192 -23.18 -21.53 1.78
N PHE A 193 -22.86 -22.80 1.55
CA PHE A 193 -22.81 -23.82 2.59
C PHE A 193 -21.36 -24.13 2.96
N PHE A 194 -21.07 -24.08 4.25
CA PHE A 194 -19.72 -24.26 4.78
C PHE A 194 -19.64 -25.51 5.67
N ALA A 195 -18.57 -26.31 5.47
CA ALA A 195 -18.25 -27.48 6.29
C ALA A 195 -17.57 -27.10 7.62
N ARG A 196 -18.15 -26.12 8.34
CA ARG A 196 -17.69 -25.61 9.64
C ARG A 196 -18.88 -25.09 10.46
N SER A 197 -18.72 -24.95 11.77
CA SER A 197 -19.79 -24.55 12.70
C SER A 197 -19.91 -23.03 12.94
N SER A 198 -18.97 -22.24 12.43
CA SER A 198 -18.94 -20.77 12.53
C SER A 198 -18.88 -20.12 11.15
N ALA A 199 -19.49 -18.94 11.00
CA ALA A 199 -19.42 -18.20 9.75
C ALA A 199 -17.98 -17.70 9.52
N PRO A 200 -17.43 -17.83 8.30
CA PRO A 200 -16.13 -17.24 7.96
C PRO A 200 -16.20 -15.69 7.91
N PRO A 201 -15.05 -15.00 7.99
CA PRO A 201 -15.01 -13.54 7.78
C PRO A 201 -15.69 -13.12 6.47
N GLY A 202 -16.46 -12.03 6.53
CA GLY A 202 -17.24 -11.54 5.38
C GLY A 202 -18.58 -12.23 5.14
N TYR A 203 -18.96 -13.20 5.97
CA TYR A 203 -20.25 -13.91 5.92
C TYR A 203 -20.98 -13.88 7.27
N LEU A 204 -22.31 -13.95 7.23
CA LEU A 204 -23.18 -14.09 8.39
C LEU A 204 -23.96 -15.41 8.31
N LYS A 205 -24.35 -15.98 9.45
CA LYS A 205 -25.21 -17.18 9.45
C LYS A 205 -26.59 -16.83 8.88
N ALA A 206 -27.11 -17.65 7.98
CA ALA A 206 -28.48 -17.52 7.48
C ALA A 206 -29.45 -18.11 8.51
N ASN A 207 -29.68 -17.39 9.61
CA ASN A 207 -30.41 -17.86 10.80
C ASN A 207 -31.61 -16.97 11.18
N GLY A 208 -32.12 -16.15 10.26
CA GLY A 208 -33.26 -15.28 10.52
C GLY A 208 -32.98 -14.02 11.34
N ALA A 209 -31.71 -13.74 11.70
CA ALA A 209 -31.38 -12.61 12.56
C ALA A 209 -31.76 -11.26 11.92
N ALA A 210 -32.22 -10.33 12.75
CA ALA A 210 -32.43 -8.93 12.37
C ALA A 210 -31.09 -8.16 12.44
N LEU A 211 -30.77 -7.41 11.39
CA LEU A 211 -29.54 -6.64 11.25
C LEU A 211 -29.81 -5.18 10.91
N SER A 212 -28.90 -4.29 11.28
CA SER A 212 -28.97 -2.87 10.94
C SER A 212 -28.80 -2.64 9.43
N ARG A 213 -29.72 -1.87 8.84
CA ARG A 213 -29.67 -1.45 7.42
C ARG A 213 -28.45 -0.58 7.12
N SER A 214 -28.03 0.27 8.06
CA SER A 214 -26.89 1.16 7.87
C SER A 214 -25.55 0.44 8.02
N ALA A 215 -25.45 -0.47 8.99
CA ALA A 215 -24.23 -1.26 9.19
C ALA A 215 -23.98 -2.27 8.06
N TYR A 216 -25.05 -2.79 7.45
CA TYR A 216 -25.00 -3.80 6.39
C TYR A 216 -25.70 -3.30 5.11
N ALA A 217 -25.35 -2.09 4.66
CA ALA A 217 -26.03 -1.40 3.56
C ALA A 217 -26.02 -2.18 2.24
N ASN A 218 -24.89 -2.80 1.87
CA ASN A 218 -24.78 -3.60 0.64
C ASN A 218 -25.69 -4.84 0.67
N LEU A 219 -25.76 -5.52 1.81
CA LEU A 219 -26.65 -6.66 1.99
C LEU A 219 -28.11 -6.24 1.98
N PHE A 220 -28.47 -5.15 2.65
CA PHE A 220 -29.83 -4.62 2.62
C PHE A 220 -30.24 -4.21 1.21
N ALA A 221 -29.35 -3.59 0.44
CA ALA A 221 -29.60 -3.27 -0.97
C ALA A 221 -29.85 -4.53 -1.81
N ALA A 222 -29.18 -5.65 -1.48
CA ALA A 222 -29.30 -6.89 -2.21
C ALA A 222 -30.59 -7.69 -1.89
N ILE A 223 -30.99 -7.79 -0.62
CA ILE A 223 -32.11 -8.67 -0.20
C ILE A 223 -33.34 -7.93 0.35
N GLY A 224 -33.22 -6.63 0.60
CA GLY A 224 -34.29 -5.81 1.15
C GLY A 224 -34.94 -6.41 2.39
N THR A 225 -36.26 -6.47 2.40
CA THR A 225 -37.07 -7.03 3.49
C THR A 225 -37.73 -8.35 3.12
N THR A 226 -37.25 -9.04 2.08
CA THR A 226 -37.84 -10.31 1.57
C THR A 226 -37.99 -11.36 2.68
N PHE A 227 -37.03 -11.43 3.61
CA PHE A 227 -37.03 -12.40 4.71
C PHE A 227 -37.52 -11.81 6.04
N GLY A 228 -38.11 -10.62 6.00
CA GLY A 228 -38.65 -9.92 7.16
C GLY A 228 -38.19 -8.46 7.23
N ALA A 229 -39.10 -7.59 7.65
CA ALA A 229 -38.85 -6.15 7.74
C ALA A 229 -38.03 -5.72 8.97
N GLY A 230 -37.62 -6.67 9.83
CA GLY A 230 -37.05 -6.38 11.14
C GLY A 230 -38.02 -5.58 11.99
N ASP A 231 -37.52 -4.48 12.56
CA ASP A 231 -38.27 -3.45 13.28
C ASP A 231 -39.13 -2.55 12.37
N GLY A 232 -39.10 -2.76 11.05
CA GLY A 232 -39.84 -1.95 10.08
C GLY A 232 -39.17 -0.62 9.71
N ALA A 233 -38.06 -0.24 10.35
CA ALA A 233 -37.43 1.06 10.19
C ALA A 233 -35.92 0.97 9.96
N SER A 234 -35.17 0.49 10.95
CA SER A 234 -33.71 0.54 10.98
C SER A 234 -33.05 -0.82 10.71
N THR A 235 -33.83 -1.90 10.67
CA THR A 235 -33.34 -3.26 10.51
C THR A 235 -34.03 -4.03 9.38
N PHE A 236 -33.47 -5.17 9.03
CA PHE A 236 -34.02 -6.15 8.08
C PHE A 236 -33.60 -7.56 8.53
N ASN A 237 -34.33 -8.59 8.11
CA ASN A 237 -34.04 -9.96 8.51
C ASN A 237 -33.23 -10.70 7.44
N LEU A 238 -32.32 -11.56 7.91
CA LEU A 238 -31.69 -12.58 7.08
C LEU A 238 -32.68 -13.71 6.75
N PRO A 239 -32.43 -14.51 5.69
CA PRO A 239 -33.11 -15.79 5.55
C PRO A 239 -32.77 -16.71 6.75
N ASP A 240 -33.73 -17.54 7.16
CA ASP A 240 -33.49 -18.64 8.09
C ASP A 240 -33.48 -19.96 7.31
N LEU A 241 -32.28 -20.49 7.05
CA LEU A 241 -32.09 -21.69 6.22
C LEU A 241 -31.71 -22.92 7.06
N ARG A 242 -31.89 -22.85 8.38
CA ARG A 242 -31.55 -23.94 9.28
C ARG A 242 -32.57 -25.07 9.14
N GLY A 243 -32.13 -26.21 8.62
CA GLY A 243 -33.00 -27.38 8.42
C GLY A 243 -33.84 -27.34 7.14
N GLU A 244 -33.69 -26.30 6.33
CA GLU A 244 -34.46 -26.12 5.09
C GLU A 244 -33.75 -26.75 3.88
N PHE A 245 -34.53 -27.25 2.93
CA PHE A 245 -34.04 -27.53 1.58
C PHE A 245 -34.28 -26.32 0.67
N VAL A 246 -33.23 -25.90 -0.04
CA VAL A 246 -33.33 -24.84 -1.03
C VAL A 246 -33.71 -25.45 -2.38
N ARG A 247 -34.75 -24.89 -3.01
CA ARG A 247 -35.13 -25.18 -4.39
C ARG A 247 -34.94 -23.93 -5.25
N GLY A 248 -34.68 -24.14 -6.55
CA GLY A 248 -34.65 -23.03 -7.51
C GLY A 248 -36.01 -22.33 -7.56
N PHE A 249 -35.99 -21.00 -7.62
CA PHE A 249 -37.20 -20.21 -7.85
C PHE A 249 -37.71 -20.46 -9.27
N ASP A 250 -39.03 -20.62 -9.43
CA ASP A 250 -39.64 -20.97 -10.72
C ASP A 250 -39.40 -19.91 -11.80
N ASP A 251 -39.45 -18.63 -11.42
CA ASP A 251 -39.21 -17.47 -12.28
C ASP A 251 -39.85 -17.55 -13.68
N GLY A 252 -41.10 -18.04 -13.73
CA GLY A 252 -41.89 -18.12 -14.96
C GLY A 252 -41.77 -19.45 -15.72
N ARG A 253 -41.01 -20.43 -15.22
CA ARG A 253 -40.88 -21.76 -15.84
C ARG A 253 -42.16 -22.62 -15.69
N SER A 254 -43.07 -22.24 -14.79
CA SER A 254 -44.36 -22.91 -14.54
C SER A 254 -44.26 -24.35 -14.04
N VAL A 255 -43.15 -24.72 -13.42
CA VAL A 255 -42.95 -26.00 -12.70
C VAL A 255 -43.46 -25.90 -11.27
N ASP A 256 -43.33 -24.72 -10.65
CA ASP A 256 -43.85 -24.40 -9.31
C ASP A 256 -44.68 -23.10 -9.35
N PRO A 257 -45.80 -23.11 -10.11
CA PRO A 257 -46.56 -21.88 -10.38
C PRO A 257 -47.19 -21.32 -9.10
N GLY A 258 -47.15 -19.99 -8.96
CA GLY A 258 -47.72 -19.29 -7.81
C GLY A 258 -46.83 -19.28 -6.56
N ARG A 259 -45.67 -19.94 -6.58
CA ARG A 259 -44.68 -19.85 -5.51
C ARG A 259 -44.06 -18.45 -5.48
N LEU A 260 -44.04 -17.80 -4.32
CA LEU A 260 -43.37 -16.51 -4.16
C LEU A 260 -41.88 -16.68 -3.84
N PHE A 261 -41.03 -15.79 -4.37
CA PHE A 261 -39.60 -15.77 -4.04
C PHE A 261 -39.41 -15.59 -2.52
N GLY A 262 -38.51 -16.39 -1.94
CA GLY A 262 -38.21 -16.35 -0.50
C GLY A 262 -39.26 -16.97 0.43
N SER A 263 -40.35 -17.55 -0.09
CA SER A 263 -41.38 -18.19 0.74
C SER A 263 -40.98 -19.59 1.24
N ALA A 264 -41.44 -19.99 2.45
CA ALA A 264 -41.24 -21.32 3.06
C ALA A 264 -42.37 -22.31 2.73
N GLN A 265 -42.05 -23.59 2.49
CA GLN A 265 -43.00 -24.65 2.11
C GLN A 265 -42.88 -25.80 3.09
N ALA A 266 -44.01 -26.34 3.56
CA ALA A 266 -44.00 -27.58 4.33
C ALA A 266 -43.61 -28.77 3.45
N ASP A 267 -43.22 -29.88 4.10
CA ASP A 267 -42.99 -31.13 3.40
C ASP A 267 -44.29 -31.67 2.78
N GLU A 268 -44.17 -32.27 1.59
CA GLU A 268 -45.30 -32.86 0.89
C GLU A 268 -44.86 -34.14 0.16
N LEU A 269 -45.73 -35.15 0.18
CA LEU A 269 -45.61 -36.35 -0.64
C LEU A 269 -46.46 -36.17 -1.90
N ARG A 270 -45.95 -36.58 -3.05
CA ARG A 270 -46.77 -36.65 -4.26
C ARG A 270 -47.99 -37.53 -4.00
N SER A 271 -49.16 -37.04 -4.41
CA SER A 271 -50.40 -37.82 -4.37
C SER A 271 -50.19 -39.20 -5.02
N HIS A 272 -50.60 -40.24 -4.30
CA HIS A 272 -50.52 -41.63 -4.74
C HIS A 272 -51.66 -42.44 -4.14
N TYR A 273 -51.96 -43.60 -4.73
CA TYR A 273 -52.98 -44.52 -4.26
C TYR A 273 -52.43 -45.95 -4.15
N HIS A 274 -53.11 -46.78 -3.38
CA HIS A 274 -52.80 -48.19 -3.21
C HIS A 274 -54.00 -49.02 -3.67
N GLU A 275 -53.76 -50.00 -4.51
CA GLU A 275 -54.80 -50.95 -4.91
C GLU A 275 -54.76 -52.16 -3.97
N TYR A 276 -55.87 -52.43 -3.29
CA TYR A 276 -56.03 -53.63 -2.47
C TYR A 276 -56.82 -54.67 -3.24
N ARG A 277 -56.16 -55.77 -3.63
CA ARG A 277 -56.84 -56.91 -4.25
C ARG A 277 -57.32 -57.88 -3.18
N PHE A 278 -58.62 -57.86 -2.88
CA PHE A 278 -59.24 -58.86 -2.03
C PHE A 278 -59.40 -60.17 -2.83
N VAL A 279 -58.59 -61.19 -2.51
CA VAL A 279 -58.80 -62.56 -3.04
C VAL A 279 -59.74 -63.28 -2.10
N GLY A 280 -61.03 -62.97 -2.19
CA GLY A 280 -62.08 -63.81 -1.60
C GLY A 280 -62.27 -65.04 -2.46
N SER A 281 -62.05 -66.23 -1.91
CA SER A 281 -62.44 -67.47 -2.58
C SER A 281 -63.97 -67.60 -2.51
N ALA A 282 -64.67 -67.01 -3.48
CA ALA A 282 -66.04 -67.36 -3.81
C ALA A 282 -66.13 -67.49 -5.33
N SER A 283 -66.49 -68.68 -5.79
CA SER A 283 -66.78 -68.98 -7.18
C SER A 283 -68.05 -68.23 -7.63
N SER A 284 -67.93 -66.97 -8.03
CA SER A 284 -68.90 -66.35 -8.94
C SER A 284 -68.27 -65.19 -9.70
N SER A 285 -68.47 -65.20 -11.01
CA SER A 285 -67.76 -64.42 -12.01
C SER A 285 -68.49 -63.12 -12.38
N THR A 286 -68.91 -62.31 -11.41
CA THR A 286 -69.52 -60.99 -11.68
C THR A 286 -69.18 -59.96 -10.59
N PRO A 287 -68.79 -58.71 -10.94
CA PRO A 287 -68.36 -57.68 -9.99
C PRO A 287 -69.40 -57.10 -9.01
N ASP A 288 -70.68 -57.46 -9.09
CA ASP A 288 -71.76 -56.86 -8.28
C ASP A 288 -72.62 -57.92 -7.57
N ASP A 289 -72.05 -58.63 -6.59
CA ASP A 289 -72.84 -59.57 -5.78
C ASP A 289 -72.68 -59.30 -4.27
N TYR A 290 -73.57 -58.47 -3.74
CA TYR A 290 -73.78 -58.26 -2.31
C TYR A 290 -74.55 -59.45 -1.74
N VAL A 291 -73.85 -60.38 -1.08
CA VAL A 291 -74.51 -61.43 -0.29
C VAL A 291 -75.09 -60.82 0.98
N SER A 292 -76.38 -60.45 0.92
CA SER A 292 -77.22 -60.38 2.11
C SER A 292 -77.74 -61.78 2.43
N GLN A 293 -77.28 -62.38 3.53
CA GLN A 293 -78.05 -63.41 4.23
C GLN A 293 -77.58 -63.56 5.68
N GLY A 294 -78.48 -63.17 6.59
CA GLY A 294 -78.67 -63.74 7.93
C GLY A 294 -77.44 -63.89 8.83
N GLY A 295 -77.15 -62.86 9.63
CA GLY A 295 -76.27 -63.00 10.80
C GLY A 295 -75.56 -61.70 11.15
N SER A 296 -75.86 -61.17 12.33
CA SER A 296 -75.25 -59.96 12.89
C SER A 296 -73.72 -60.09 12.95
N TRP A 297 -73.02 -59.40 12.05
CA TRP A 297 -71.60 -59.14 12.16
C TRP A 297 -71.40 -57.65 11.85
N PRO A 298 -70.81 -56.85 12.76
CA PRO A 298 -70.51 -55.47 12.43
C PRO A 298 -69.33 -55.50 11.44
N ARG A 299 -69.58 -55.58 10.13
CA ARG A 299 -68.51 -55.50 9.13
C ARG A 299 -68.14 -54.05 8.85
N ASN A 300 -67.85 -53.31 9.91
CA ASN A 300 -66.86 -52.27 9.83
C ASN A 300 -65.52 -53.01 10.04
N PHE A 301 -64.76 -53.25 8.97
CA PHE A 301 -63.35 -53.59 9.12
C PHE A 301 -62.58 -52.26 8.97
N PRO A 302 -62.44 -51.42 10.02
CA PRO A 302 -61.45 -50.37 10.00
C PRO A 302 -60.07 -51.05 10.09
N GLY A 303 -59.62 -51.65 8.99
CA GLY A 303 -58.25 -52.06 8.80
C GLY A 303 -57.44 -50.80 8.59
N SER A 304 -57.05 -50.13 9.67
CA SER A 304 -56.10 -49.03 9.59
C SER A 304 -54.71 -49.62 9.41
N THR A 305 -54.01 -49.21 8.36
CA THR A 305 -52.57 -49.46 8.28
C THR A 305 -51.87 -48.70 9.41
N GLY A 306 -50.84 -49.31 9.99
CA GLY A 306 -50.02 -48.63 11.00
C GLY A 306 -49.26 -47.45 10.40
N ARG A 307 -49.02 -46.40 11.19
CA ARG A 307 -48.10 -45.32 10.80
C ARG A 307 -46.70 -45.90 10.67
N THR A 308 -46.09 -45.75 9.50
CA THR A 308 -44.71 -46.17 9.24
C THR A 308 -43.92 -44.96 8.77
N GLY A 309 -42.74 -44.73 9.36
CA GLY A 309 -41.89 -43.58 9.05
C GLY A 309 -41.63 -42.67 10.26
N GLY A 310 -41.05 -41.49 10.00
CA GLY A 310 -40.76 -40.45 10.98
C GLY A 310 -41.74 -39.28 10.92
N ILE A 311 -41.42 -38.19 11.62
CA ILE A 311 -42.23 -36.94 11.65
C ILE A 311 -42.10 -36.08 10.38
N GLU A 312 -41.18 -36.42 9.48
CA GLU A 312 -40.85 -35.66 8.28
C GLU A 312 -40.45 -36.62 7.15
N THR A 313 -40.94 -36.36 5.93
CA THR A 313 -40.45 -37.04 4.73
C THR A 313 -39.21 -36.34 4.20
N ARG A 314 -38.07 -37.04 4.17
CA ARG A 314 -36.82 -36.49 3.62
C ARG A 314 -35.91 -37.54 2.99
N PRO A 315 -35.16 -37.19 1.93
CA PRO A 315 -34.08 -38.03 1.43
C PRO A 315 -32.89 -38.01 2.40
N ARG A 316 -31.89 -38.87 2.14
CA ARG A 316 -30.60 -38.80 2.84
C ARG A 316 -29.96 -37.43 2.62
N ASN A 317 -29.43 -36.83 3.69
CA ASN A 317 -28.82 -35.50 3.65
C ASN A 317 -27.66 -35.38 4.66
N ILE A 318 -26.83 -34.34 4.48
CA ILE A 318 -25.77 -33.92 5.40
C ILE A 318 -26.01 -32.44 5.71
N ALA A 319 -25.93 -32.06 6.99
CA ALA A 319 -26.09 -30.68 7.43
C ALA A 319 -24.77 -29.90 7.31
N LEU A 320 -24.81 -28.79 6.58
CA LEU A 320 -23.73 -27.79 6.49
C LEU A 320 -24.23 -26.44 6.99
N LEU A 321 -23.32 -25.54 7.36
CA LEU A 321 -23.70 -24.21 7.82
C LEU A 321 -24.02 -23.30 6.64
N ALA A 322 -25.28 -22.93 6.47
CA ALA A 322 -25.69 -21.89 5.53
C ALA A 322 -25.25 -20.51 6.03
N CYS A 323 -24.56 -19.77 5.17
CA CYS A 323 -24.16 -18.39 5.43
C CYS A 323 -24.43 -17.50 4.21
N ILE A 324 -24.59 -16.20 4.46
CA ILE A 324 -24.84 -15.17 3.46
C ILE A 324 -23.72 -14.13 3.47
N LYS A 325 -23.25 -13.73 2.29
CA LYS A 325 -22.25 -12.67 2.12
C LYS A 325 -22.88 -11.33 2.46
N PHE A 326 -22.21 -10.52 3.28
CA PHE A 326 -22.63 -9.14 3.60
C PHE A 326 -21.71 -8.07 3.02
#